data_AF-A0A7X9IBY7-F1
#
_entry.id   AF-A0A7X9IBY7-F1
#
_cell.length_a   1.000
_cell.length_b   1.000
_cell.length_c   1.000
_cell.angle_alpha   90.00
_cell.angle_beta   90.00
_cell.angle_gamma   90.00
#
_symmetry.space_group_name_H-M   'P 1'
#
loop_
_entity.id
_entity.type
_entity.pdbx_description
1 polymer ?
#
loop_
_entity_poly.entity_id
_entity_poly.type
_entity_poly.pdbx_seq_one_letter_code
_entity_poly.pdbx_strand_id
1 'polypeptide(L)'
;MFIPVLAANYSCSGIHGDETSVSDFSTLASIFRNPPAEYSTAPFFVWNGEITSSETDKFLEEFCSQGIRQVIVHPRPGLITEYLSEEWFEQFRYTVERCRDLGMKVWIYDENSYPSGFAGGHIPSVM
;
A
#
# COMPACT_ATOMS: atom_id res chain seq x y z
N MET A 1 12.21 49.45 18.75
CA MET A 1 12.25 48.00 19.06
C MET A 1 11.58 47.28 17.90
N PHE A 2 12.37 46.92 16.89
CA PHE A 2 11.89 46.29 15.66
C PHE A 2 12.03 44.77 15.82
N ILE A 3 10.92 44.05 15.80
CA ILE A 3 10.91 42.59 15.76
C ILE A 3 10.92 42.21 14.27
N PRO A 4 11.98 41.60 13.74
CA PRO A 4 11.97 41.14 12.36
C PRO A 4 11.11 39.88 12.28
N VAL A 5 10.12 39.90 11.39
CA VAL A 5 9.35 38.71 11.01
C VAL A 5 10.29 37.78 10.25
N LEU A 6 10.65 36.66 10.88
CA LEU A 6 11.39 35.59 10.22
C LEU A 6 10.45 34.94 9.20
N ALA A 7 10.62 35.27 7.92
CA ALA A 7 9.99 34.52 6.83
C ALA A 7 10.61 33.12 6.84
N ALA A 8 9.90 32.16 7.43
CA ALA A 8 10.23 30.76 7.30
C ALA A 8 10.10 30.41 5.82
N ASN A 9 11.24 30.19 5.17
CA ASN A 9 11.33 29.52 3.87
C ASN A 9 10.84 28.09 4.05
N TYR A 10 9.53 27.88 4.04
CA TYR A 10 8.95 26.58 3.73
C TYR A 10 9.23 26.35 2.25
N SER A 11 10.43 25.83 1.98
CA SER A 11 10.70 25.17 0.71
C SER A 11 9.68 24.05 0.61
N CYS A 12 8.78 24.15 -0.36
CA CYS A 12 7.93 23.04 -0.78
C CYS A 12 8.81 21.97 -1.44
N SER A 13 9.70 21.33 -0.68
CA SER A 13 10.11 19.96 -0.96
C SER A 13 8.96 19.08 -0.52
N GLY A 14 7.85 19.15 -1.26
CA GLY A 14 6.83 18.14 -1.21
C GLY A 14 7.52 16.81 -1.48
N ILE A 15 7.12 15.78 -0.74
CA ILE A 15 7.49 14.39 -1.03
C ILE A 15 6.99 14.12 -2.45
N HIS A 16 7.86 14.33 -3.44
CA HIS A 16 7.61 13.87 -4.79
C HIS A 16 7.54 12.34 -4.68
N GLY A 17 6.42 11.77 -5.12
CA GLY A 17 6.33 10.33 -5.31
C GLY A 17 7.56 9.91 -6.11
N ASP A 18 8.32 8.98 -5.55
CA ASP A 18 9.63 8.54 -6.04
C ASP A 18 9.54 8.25 -7.54
N GLU A 19 10.13 9.11 -8.37
CA GLU A 19 10.24 8.86 -9.82
C GLU A 19 11.20 7.68 -10.00
N THR A 20 10.66 6.47 -10.07
CA THR A 20 11.40 5.22 -10.23
C THR A 20 11.93 5.07 -11.65
N SER A 21 12.79 5.98 -12.09
CA SER A 21 13.50 5.83 -13.36
C SER A 21 15.01 5.77 -13.13
N VAL A 22 15.51 4.55 -12.92
CA VAL A 22 16.94 4.28 -13.01
C VAL A 22 17.32 4.34 -14.48
N SER A 23 18.00 5.43 -14.87
CA SER A 23 18.30 5.74 -16.27
C SER A 23 19.76 5.51 -16.66
N ASP A 24 20.65 5.25 -15.70
CA ASP A 24 22.06 4.98 -15.93
C ASP A 24 22.50 3.56 -15.52
N PHE A 25 23.49 3.03 -16.23
CA PHE A 25 23.97 1.68 -16.02
C PHE A 25 24.68 1.48 -14.67
N SER A 26 25.36 2.51 -14.16
CA SER A 26 26.10 2.40 -12.90
C SER A 26 25.13 2.20 -11.73
N THR A 27 24.07 2.99 -11.68
CA THR A 27 23.00 2.85 -10.68
C THR A 27 22.31 1.50 -10.82
N LEU A 28 21.91 1.11 -12.05
CA LEU A 28 21.30 -0.20 -12.31
C LEU A 28 22.18 -1.35 -11.82
N ALA A 29 23.46 -1.36 -12.19
CA ALA A 29 24.41 -2.38 -11.80
C ALA A 29 24.58 -2.47 -10.27
N SER A 30 24.53 -1.33 -9.57
CA SER A 30 24.67 -1.29 -8.11
C SER A 30 23.47 -1.90 -7.37
N ILE A 31 22.26 -1.73 -7.89
CA ILE A 31 21.02 -2.22 -7.27
C ILE A 31 20.56 -3.58 -7.80
N PHE A 32 21.10 -4.07 -8.92
CA PHE A 32 20.59 -5.25 -9.64
C PHE A 32 20.47 -6.50 -8.77
N ARG A 33 21.43 -6.74 -7.86
CA ARG A 33 21.42 -7.91 -6.96
C ARG A 33 20.31 -7.83 -5.90
N ASN A 34 19.99 -6.63 -5.44
CA ASN A 34 19.00 -6.38 -4.39
C ASN A 34 18.22 -5.11 -4.72
N PRO A 35 17.29 -5.19 -5.69
CA PRO A 35 16.56 -4.02 -6.14
C PRO A 35 15.64 -3.50 -5.03
N PRO A 36 15.36 -2.18 -5.00
CA PRO A 36 14.45 -1.61 -4.02
C PRO A 36 13.00 -2.08 -4.28
N ALA A 37 12.11 -1.79 -3.31
CA ALA A 37 10.77 -2.37 -3.24
C ALA A 37 9.93 -2.10 -4.50
N GLU A 38 10.15 -0.96 -5.15
CA GLU A 38 9.44 -0.48 -6.34
C GLU A 38 9.60 -1.42 -7.55
N TYR A 39 10.67 -2.23 -7.58
CA TYR A 39 10.91 -3.22 -8.63
C TYR A 39 10.60 -4.66 -8.19
N SER A 40 10.04 -4.85 -6.99
CA SER A 40 9.61 -6.18 -6.52
C SER A 40 8.24 -6.55 -7.11
N THR A 41 7.90 -7.83 -7.08
CA THR A 41 6.55 -8.30 -7.45
C THR A 41 5.49 -7.76 -6.48
N ALA A 42 4.26 -7.63 -6.98
CA ALA A 42 3.09 -7.16 -6.23
C ALA A 42 1.92 -8.16 -6.36
N PRO A 43 1.95 -9.32 -5.69
CA PRO A 43 0.86 -10.28 -5.72
C PRO A 43 -0.41 -9.73 -5.06
N PHE A 44 -1.54 -10.35 -5.39
CA PHE A 44 -2.77 -10.14 -4.63
C PHE A 44 -2.63 -10.72 -3.22
N PHE A 45 -2.70 -9.85 -2.22
CA PHE A 45 -2.94 -10.24 -0.84
C PHE A 45 -4.45 -10.35 -0.66
N VAL A 46 -4.95 -11.57 -0.80
CA VAL A 46 -6.38 -11.85 -0.79
C VAL A 46 -6.93 -11.64 0.61
N TRP A 47 -7.92 -10.76 0.72
CA TRP A 47 -8.72 -10.59 1.92
C TRP A 47 -10.02 -11.34 1.75
N ASN A 48 -10.17 -12.40 2.53
CA ASN A 48 -11.36 -13.22 2.65
C ASN A 48 -11.46 -13.70 4.10
N GLY A 49 -12.65 -14.09 4.54
CA GLY A 49 -12.88 -14.39 5.95
C GLY A 49 -12.83 -13.14 6.83
N GLU A 50 -12.59 -13.34 8.11
CA GLU A 50 -12.34 -12.27 9.07
C GLU A 50 -10.90 -11.77 8.88
N ILE A 51 -10.71 -10.45 8.85
CA ILE A 51 -9.39 -9.86 8.68
C ILE A 51 -8.87 -9.44 10.04
N THR A 52 -7.76 -10.04 10.46
CA THR A 52 -7.15 -9.77 11.75
C THR A 52 -5.72 -9.28 11.60
N SER A 53 -5.29 -8.39 12.49
CA SER A 53 -3.92 -7.87 12.53
C SER A 53 -2.88 -8.99 12.65
N SER A 54 -3.17 -10.03 13.43
CA SER A 54 -2.28 -11.18 13.62
C SER A 54 -2.08 -11.99 12.33
N GLU A 55 -3.12 -12.19 11.53
CA GLU A 55 -2.99 -12.88 10.25
C GLU A 55 -2.32 -12.00 9.21
N THR A 56 -2.64 -10.69 9.20
CA THR A 56 -1.94 -9.71 8.37
C THR A 56 -0.43 -9.72 8.64
N ASP A 57 0.00 -9.70 9.91
CA ASP A 57 1.41 -9.80 10.28
C ASP A 57 2.06 -11.05 9.70
N LYS A 58 1.42 -12.21 9.91
CA LYS A 58 1.94 -13.49 9.43
C LYS A 58 2.13 -13.49 7.91
N PHE A 59 1.13 -13.05 7.15
CA PHE A 59 1.22 -13.03 5.69
C PHE A 59 2.28 -12.05 5.19
N LEU A 60 2.35 -10.84 5.76
CA LEU A 60 3.35 -9.85 5.37
C LEU A 60 4.78 -10.32 5.68
N GLU A 61 4.99 -10.97 6.82
CA GLU A 61 6.29 -11.58 7.17
C GLU A 61 6.66 -12.73 6.21
N GLU A 62 5.69 -13.60 5.88
CA GLU A 62 5.88 -14.67 4.89
C GLU A 62 6.23 -14.11 3.51
N PHE A 63 5.55 -13.05 3.05
CA PHE A 63 5.91 -12.34 1.81
C PHE A 63 7.32 -11.76 1.88
N CYS A 64 7.67 -11.08 2.98
CA CYS A 64 9.01 -10.54 3.18
C CYS A 64 10.10 -11.62 3.09
N SER A 65 9.87 -12.77 3.71
CA SER A 65 10.81 -13.91 3.72
C SER A 65 11.07 -14.48 2.33
N GLN A 66 10.10 -14.32 1.42
CA GLN A 66 10.16 -14.78 0.02
C GLN A 66 10.71 -13.71 -0.94
N GLY A 67 11.12 -12.55 -0.44
CA GLY A 67 11.64 -11.44 -1.27
C GLY A 67 10.56 -10.57 -1.91
N ILE A 68 9.29 -10.77 -1.54
CA ILE A 68 8.19 -9.92 -1.98
C ILE A 68 8.24 -8.62 -1.15
N ARG A 69 8.15 -7.48 -1.83
CA ARG A 69 8.19 -6.15 -1.21
C ARG A 69 7.01 -5.27 -1.60
N GLN A 70 6.06 -5.79 -2.36
CA GLN A 70 4.81 -5.11 -2.67
C GLN A 70 3.64 -6.07 -2.51
N VAL A 71 2.47 -5.57 -2.15
CA VAL A 71 1.22 -6.34 -2.15
C VAL A 71 0.07 -5.48 -2.62
N ILE A 72 -0.90 -6.10 -3.29
CA ILE A 72 -2.18 -5.48 -3.64
C ILE A 72 -3.25 -6.11 -2.76
N VAL A 73 -3.78 -5.37 -1.79
CA VAL A 73 -4.88 -5.83 -0.93
C VAL A 73 -6.12 -5.99 -1.80
N HIS A 74 -6.61 -7.22 -1.91
CA HIS A 74 -7.68 -7.58 -2.84
C HIS A 74 -8.78 -8.33 -2.08
N PRO A 75 -9.89 -7.66 -1.71
CA PRO A 75 -11.04 -8.32 -1.12
C PRO A 75 -11.69 -9.30 -2.11
N ARG A 76 -12.09 -10.48 -1.62
CA ARG A 76 -12.63 -11.58 -2.43
C ARG A 76 -13.87 -12.21 -1.78
N PRO A 77 -14.66 -13.02 -2.51
CA PRO A 77 -15.84 -13.65 -1.96
C PRO A 77 -15.52 -14.48 -0.71
N GLY A 78 -16.39 -14.39 0.28
CA GLY A 78 -16.19 -15.00 1.60
C GLY A 78 -15.58 -14.06 2.64
N LEU A 79 -15.37 -12.77 2.31
CA LEU A 79 -15.02 -11.74 3.28
C LEU A 79 -16.12 -11.59 4.35
N ILE A 80 -15.73 -11.74 5.62
CA ILE A 80 -16.58 -11.58 6.80
C ILE A 80 -16.48 -10.15 7.33
N THR A 81 -15.28 -9.57 7.38
CA THR A 81 -15.08 -8.15 7.72
C THR A 81 -15.69 -7.28 6.63
N GLU A 82 -16.84 -6.65 6.91
CA GLU A 82 -17.65 -5.95 5.91
C GLU A 82 -16.82 -4.92 5.13
N TYR A 83 -16.86 -4.99 3.79
CA TYR A 83 -16.13 -4.08 2.92
C TYR A 83 -16.54 -2.63 3.17
N LEU A 84 -15.56 -1.71 3.26
CA LEU A 84 -15.76 -0.29 3.58
C LEU A 84 -16.40 0.01 4.95
N SER A 85 -16.52 -0.98 5.83
CA SER A 85 -16.84 -0.74 7.24
C SER A 85 -15.69 -0.01 7.97
N GLU A 86 -15.97 0.54 9.15
CA GLU A 86 -14.95 1.12 10.01
C GLU A 86 -13.85 0.10 10.36
N GLU A 87 -14.23 -1.15 10.62
CA GLU A 87 -13.31 -2.25 10.90
C GLU A 87 -12.41 -2.55 9.69
N TRP A 88 -12.97 -2.57 8.48
CA TRP A 88 -12.19 -2.77 7.26
C TRP A 88 -11.14 -1.67 7.07
N PHE A 89 -11.52 -0.40 7.30
CA PHE A 89 -10.58 0.72 7.21
C PHE A 89 -9.52 0.69 8.31
N GLU A 90 -9.86 0.21 9.51
CA GLU A 90 -8.88 0.00 10.59
C GLU A 90 -7.87 -1.08 10.21
N GLN A 91 -8.31 -2.22 9.71
CA GLN A 91 -7.40 -3.28 9.22
C GLN A 91 -6.55 -2.80 8.04
N PHE A 92 -7.11 -1.96 7.16
CA PHE A 92 -6.36 -1.42 6.02
C PHE A 92 -5.28 -0.45 6.50
N ARG A 93 -5.60 0.45 7.44
CA ARG A 93 -4.65 1.35 8.09
C ARG A 93 -3.52 0.56 8.76
N TYR A 94 -3.87 -0.45 9.55
CA TYR A 94 -2.90 -1.33 10.18
C TYR A 94 -1.98 -1.99 9.15
N THR A 95 -2.52 -2.49 8.05
CA THR A 95 -1.76 -3.11 6.96
C THR A 95 -0.78 -2.13 6.31
N VAL A 96 -1.20 -0.87 6.10
CA VAL A 96 -0.32 0.20 5.59
C VAL A 96 0.82 0.48 6.55
N GLU A 97 0.53 0.61 7.84
CA GLU A 97 1.54 0.84 8.88
C GLU A 97 2.53 -0.33 8.95
N ARG A 98 2.03 -1.57 8.92
CA ARG A 98 2.88 -2.75 8.96
C ARG A 98 3.76 -2.89 7.72
N CYS A 99 3.21 -2.64 6.53
CA CYS A 99 3.98 -2.61 5.30
C CYS A 99 5.09 -1.55 5.36
N ARG A 100 4.80 -0.34 5.86
CA ARG A 100 5.80 0.70 6.07
C ARG A 100 6.94 0.21 6.98
N ASP A 101 6.61 -0.42 8.09
CA ASP A 101 7.60 -0.91 9.06
C ASP A 101 8.46 -2.06 8.48
N LEU A 102 7.91 -2.83 7.54
CA LEU A 102 8.61 -3.89 6.80
C LEU A 102 9.36 -3.39 5.54
N GLY A 103 9.28 -2.10 5.21
CA GLY A 103 9.84 -1.55 3.98
C GLY A 103 9.16 -2.08 2.71
N MET A 104 7.87 -2.41 2.80
CA MET A 104 7.02 -2.85 1.70
C MET A 104 6.16 -1.71 1.16
N LYS A 105 5.74 -1.83 -0.10
CA LYS A 105 4.66 -1.03 -0.69
C LYS A 105 3.34 -1.79 -0.57
N VAL A 106 2.25 -1.05 -0.42
CA VAL A 106 0.90 -1.59 -0.39
C VAL A 106 0.03 -0.82 -1.38
N TRP A 107 -0.81 -1.55 -2.08
CA TRP A 107 -1.76 -1.02 -3.04
C TRP A 107 -3.17 -1.47 -2.65
N ILE A 108 -4.15 -0.61 -2.90
CA ILE A 108 -5.56 -0.95 -2.77
C ILE A 108 -6.08 -1.49 -4.10
N TYR A 109 -6.78 -2.61 -4.07
CA TYR A 109 -7.75 -2.94 -5.12
C TYR A 109 -9.05 -2.24 -4.74
N ASP A 110 -9.48 -1.26 -5.53
CA ASP A 110 -10.55 -0.32 -5.20
C ASP A 110 -11.97 -0.91 -5.33
N GLU A 111 -12.09 -2.22 -5.21
CA GLU A 111 -13.35 -2.95 -5.33
C GLU A 111 -13.35 -4.22 -4.47
N ASN A 112 -14.53 -4.62 -3.98
CA ASN A 112 -14.71 -5.95 -3.40
C ASN A 112 -14.97 -6.95 -4.51
N SER A 113 -13.94 -7.74 -4.83
CA SER A 113 -13.88 -8.58 -6.02
C SER A 113 -13.79 -7.76 -7.31
N TYR A 114 -14.62 -8.04 -8.32
CA TYR A 114 -14.61 -7.39 -9.62
C TYR A 114 -16.01 -7.50 -10.24
N PRO A 115 -16.40 -6.61 -11.18
CA PRO A 115 -15.67 -5.44 -11.71
C PRO A 115 -15.81 -4.19 -10.82
N SER A 116 -14.88 -3.24 -10.97
CA SER A 116 -14.89 -1.95 -10.25
C SER A 116 -16.10 -1.08 -10.63
N GLY A 117 -16.56 -0.28 -9.66
CA GLY A 117 -17.56 0.78 -9.85
C GLY A 117 -18.82 0.62 -9.02
N PHE A 118 -18.95 -0.49 -8.28
CA PHE A 118 -20.13 -0.77 -7.46
C PHE A 118 -19.86 -0.63 -5.97
N ALA A 119 -18.59 -0.48 -5.57
CA ALA A 119 -18.17 -0.38 -4.18
C ALA A 119 -18.77 -1.54 -3.35
N GLY A 120 -18.55 -2.78 -3.77
CA GLY A 120 -19.06 -3.98 -3.13
C GLY A 120 -20.59 -4.10 -3.14
N GLY A 121 -21.28 -3.36 -4.01
CA GLY A 121 -22.74 -3.30 -4.10
C GLY A 121 -23.38 -2.13 -3.34
N HIS A 122 -22.59 -1.25 -2.71
CA HIS A 122 -23.10 -0.04 -2.07
C HIS A 122 -23.59 1.01 -3.08
N ILE A 123 -23.06 0.99 -4.31
CA ILE A 123 -23.50 1.84 -5.42
C ILE A 123 -24.37 1.00 -6.36
N PRO A 124 -25.64 1.36 -6.59
CA PRO A 124 -26.50 0.67 -7.55
C PRO A 124 -25.90 0.70 -8.97
N SER A 125 -26.00 -0.41 -9.69
CA SER A 125 -25.54 -0.49 -11.08
C SER A 125 -26.43 0.23 -12.10
N VAL A 126 -27.56 0.76 -11.64
CA VAL A 126 -28.55 1.50 -12.42
C VAL A 126 -28.73 2.88 -11.79
N MET A 127 -28.04 3.86 -12.35
CA MET A 127 -28.48 5.27 -12.33
C MET A 127 -29.32 5.53 -13.58
#